data_AF-A4N4N3-F1
#
_entry.id   AF-A4N4N3-F1
#
_cell.length_a   1.000
_cell.length_b   1.000
_cell.length_c   1.000
_cell.angle_alpha   90.00
_cell.angle_beta   90.00
_cell.angle_gamma   90.00
#
_symmetry.space_group_name_H-M   'P 1'
#
loop_
_entity.id
_entity.type
_entity.pdbx_description
1 polymer ?
#
loop_
_entity_poly.entity_id
_entity_poly.type
_entity_poly.pdbx_seq_one_letter_code
_entity_poly.pdbx_strand_id
1 'polypeptide(L)'
;MKIVLKNLGNVKKDIYISNNLALEETLKELQKQYPQLTWKRNQTLTQEELLLQLAEGKIPYVIANSIDIAAMQQIKPELAIAFDITDEANVHWYLPNKSYHDLQTALLNFMNNAEETGLLDNLKEKYLGHISQFDYVDTRSYMNAIENTLPQYSPLFEKYQGELDWRLLAAVAYQESHWDPDATSPTGVRGIMMLTKNTAQHMKISDRTNPEQSIKAGSEYLHWLISQLPESIEKEEKIWFALVAYNIGLGHLIDARRLTQNLGGNPDNWLNVKKNLPLLAEKRYYSQLKYGYARGYEAYQYVENIRRYMNSIVNYHRVQENQTTNDNANNESAVKNLEEIKENKD
;
A
#
# COMPACT_ATOMS: atom_id res chain seq x y z
N MET A 1 3.62 -3.67 31.31
CA MET A 1 5.00 -3.18 31.21
C MET A 1 5.51 -3.56 29.82
N LYS A 2 5.56 -2.63 28.85
CA LYS A 2 6.12 -2.93 27.52
C LYS A 2 7.62 -3.15 27.72
N ILE A 3 8.12 -4.36 27.45
CA ILE A 3 9.55 -4.62 27.39
C ILE A 3 10.07 -3.85 26.17
N VAL A 4 10.84 -2.79 26.41
CA VAL A 4 11.52 -2.07 25.34
C VAL A 4 12.86 -2.77 25.12
N LEU A 5 12.92 -3.61 24.09
CA LEU A 5 14.17 -4.19 23.63
C LEU A 5 15.00 -3.09 22.96
N LYS A 6 16.25 -2.92 23.39
CA LYS A 6 17.14 -1.88 22.84
C LYS A 6 18.20 -2.43 21.89
N ASN A 7 18.56 -3.71 22.04
CA ASN A 7 19.49 -4.43 21.17
C ASN A 7 19.34 -5.95 21.34
N LEU A 8 20.07 -6.71 20.52
CA LEU A 8 20.09 -8.17 20.52
C LEU A 8 20.49 -8.78 21.87
N GLY A 9 21.33 -8.12 22.66
CA GLY A 9 21.72 -8.57 24.00
C GLY A 9 20.59 -8.56 25.03
N ASN A 10 19.46 -7.91 24.74
CA ASN A 10 18.27 -7.93 25.60
C ASN A 10 17.24 -9.00 25.21
N VAL A 11 17.46 -9.70 24.10
CA VAL A 11 16.54 -10.73 23.61
C VAL A 11 16.76 -12.02 24.39
N LYS A 12 15.72 -12.46 25.13
CA LYS A 12 15.76 -13.66 26.00
C LYS A 12 14.93 -14.84 25.48
N LYS A 13 14.20 -14.64 24.39
CA LYS A 13 13.37 -15.68 23.77
C LYS A 13 13.88 -15.94 22.36
N ASP A 14 13.49 -17.08 21.79
CA ASP A 14 13.91 -17.48 20.45
C ASP A 14 13.51 -16.46 19.40
N ILE A 15 14.46 -16.09 18.54
CA ILE A 15 14.20 -15.33 17.33
C ILE A 15 13.90 -16.31 16.19
N TYR A 16 12.86 -16.05 15.42
CA TYR A 16 12.53 -16.85 14.25
C TYR A 16 12.89 -16.10 12.97
N ILE A 17 13.47 -16.82 12.02
CA ILE A 17 13.79 -16.30 10.68
C ILE A 17 13.25 -17.25 9.62
N SER A 18 12.84 -16.71 8.49
CA SER A 18 12.53 -17.50 7.29
C SER A 18 13.82 -18.13 6.74
N ASN A 19 13.71 -18.96 5.71
CA ASN A 19 14.87 -19.56 5.06
C ASN A 19 15.68 -18.53 4.25
N ASN A 20 16.43 -17.68 4.95
CA ASN A 20 17.24 -16.61 4.38
C ASN A 20 18.70 -16.76 4.81
N LEU A 21 19.53 -17.27 3.90
CA LEU A 21 20.95 -17.54 4.16
C LEU A 21 21.77 -16.27 4.40
N ALA A 22 21.44 -15.15 3.71
CA ALA A 22 22.17 -13.90 3.88
C ALA A 22 21.94 -13.29 5.29
N LEU A 23 20.70 -13.37 5.76
CA LEU A 23 20.37 -12.99 7.13
C LEU A 23 21.06 -13.91 8.15
N GLU A 24 21.11 -15.21 7.88
CA GLU A 24 21.79 -16.16 8.76
C GLU A 24 23.29 -15.86 8.90
N GLU A 25 23.98 -15.51 7.81
CA GLU A 25 25.39 -15.07 7.86
C GLU A 25 25.56 -13.77 8.66
N THR A 26 24.63 -12.82 8.51
CA THR A 26 24.63 -11.58 9.29
C THR A 26 24.46 -11.87 10.79
N LEU A 27 23.57 -12.80 11.15
CA LEU A 27 23.36 -13.20 12.54
C LEU A 27 24.55 -13.94 13.13
N LYS A 28 25.26 -14.76 12.35
CA LYS A 28 26.53 -15.38 12.76
C LYS A 28 27.60 -14.35 13.07
N GLU A 29 27.70 -13.29 12.26
CA GLU A 29 28.64 -12.19 12.53
C GLU A 29 28.26 -11.46 13.82
N LEU A 30 26.98 -11.13 13.99
CA LEU A 30 26.47 -10.47 15.19
C LEU A 30 26.60 -11.35 16.44
N GLN A 31 26.52 -12.67 16.31
CA GLN A 31 26.73 -13.61 17.41
C GLN A 31 28.14 -13.51 18.01
N LYS A 32 29.15 -13.08 17.24
CA LYS A 32 30.50 -12.80 17.78
C LYS A 32 30.48 -11.67 18.81
N GLN A 33 29.62 -10.67 18.61
CA GLN A 33 29.43 -9.55 19.54
C GLN A 33 28.41 -9.89 20.64
N TYR A 34 27.41 -10.72 20.33
CA TYR A 34 26.35 -11.15 21.24
C TYR A 34 26.34 -12.68 21.37
N PRO A 35 27.22 -13.30 22.20
CA PRO A 35 27.37 -14.75 22.26
C PRO A 35 26.13 -15.54 22.71
N GLN A 36 25.18 -14.86 23.37
CA GLN A 36 23.90 -15.42 23.82
C GLN A 36 22.81 -15.38 22.72
N LEU A 37 23.11 -14.80 21.55
CA LEU A 37 22.18 -14.71 20.44
C LEU A 37 21.89 -16.10 19.87
N THR A 38 20.62 -16.49 19.89
CA THR A 38 20.12 -17.73 19.30
C THR A 38 18.93 -17.45 18.39
N TRP A 39 18.84 -18.18 17.29
CA TRP A 39 17.72 -18.09 16.36
C TRP A 39 17.28 -19.48 15.88
N LYS A 40 16.04 -19.56 15.41
CA LYS A 40 15.41 -20.73 14.79
C LYS A 40 15.10 -20.41 13.34
N ARG A 41 15.78 -21.11 12.42
CA ARG A 41 15.50 -21.02 11.00
C ARG A 41 14.30 -21.90 10.66
N ASN A 42 13.28 -21.32 10.07
CA ASN A 42 12.14 -22.05 9.54
C ASN A 42 12.34 -22.32 8.04
N GLN A 43 12.27 -23.58 7.63
CA GLN A 43 12.46 -24.00 6.24
C GLN A 43 11.15 -24.11 5.46
N THR A 44 10.01 -24.16 6.15
CA THR A 44 8.70 -24.36 5.54
C THR A 44 7.90 -23.06 5.49
N LEU A 45 8.02 -22.21 6.52
CA LEU A 45 7.28 -20.96 6.60
C LEU A 45 8.03 -19.82 5.92
N THR A 46 7.26 -19.04 5.17
CA THR A 46 7.65 -17.76 4.61
C THR A 46 7.78 -16.70 5.71
N GLN A 47 8.41 -15.57 5.37
CA GLN A 47 8.54 -14.44 6.29
C GLN A 47 7.17 -13.86 6.67
N GLU A 48 6.22 -13.85 5.73
CA GLU A 48 4.86 -13.39 5.96
C GLU A 48 4.14 -14.27 6.99
N GLU A 49 4.22 -15.59 6.85
CA GLU A 49 3.60 -16.54 7.80
C GLU A 49 4.22 -16.45 9.20
N LEU A 50 5.53 -16.20 9.30
CA LEU A 50 6.17 -15.94 10.58
C LEU A 50 5.63 -14.65 11.22
N LEU A 51 5.47 -13.57 10.45
CA LEU A 51 4.88 -12.33 10.96
C LEU A 51 3.43 -12.51 11.41
N LEU A 52 2.64 -13.33 10.71
CA LEU A 52 1.28 -13.71 11.15
C LEU A 52 1.29 -14.49 12.46
N GLN A 53 2.18 -15.48 12.61
CA GLN A 53 2.33 -16.20 13.87
C GLN A 53 2.77 -15.31 15.03
N LEU A 54 3.61 -14.30 14.75
CA LEU A 54 4.00 -13.29 15.73
C LEU A 54 2.80 -12.45 16.16
N ALA A 55 2.00 -11.97 15.20
CA ALA A 55 0.79 -11.19 15.46
C ALA A 55 -0.24 -11.97 16.31
N GLU A 56 -0.36 -13.28 16.05
CA GLU A 56 -1.21 -14.19 16.82
C GLU A 56 -0.63 -14.60 18.19
N GLY A 57 0.60 -14.17 18.51
CA GLY A 57 1.29 -14.49 19.76
C GLY A 57 1.82 -15.92 19.86
N LYS A 58 1.87 -16.67 18.75
CA LYS A 58 2.40 -18.05 18.68
C LYS A 58 3.92 -18.09 18.80
N ILE A 59 4.61 -17.08 18.28
CA ILE A 59 6.07 -16.93 18.40
C ILE A 59 6.43 -15.55 18.96
N PRO A 60 7.59 -15.40 19.63
CA PRO A 60 7.89 -14.19 20.38
C PRO A 60 8.58 -13.10 19.57
N TYR A 61 9.47 -13.45 18.64
CA TYR A 61 10.24 -12.49 17.83
C TYR A 61 10.50 -13.03 16.43
N VAL A 62 10.46 -12.14 15.44
CA VAL A 62 10.79 -12.42 14.04
C VAL A 62 11.74 -11.36 13.54
N ILE A 63 12.74 -11.76 12.74
CA ILE A 63 13.50 -10.80 11.92
C ILE A 63 12.94 -10.86 10.51
N ALA A 64 12.55 -9.70 10.02
CA ALA A 64 11.94 -9.51 8.72
C ALA A 64 12.48 -8.23 8.08
N ASN A 65 12.41 -8.14 6.76
CA ASN A 65 12.72 -6.90 6.07
C ASN A 65 11.66 -5.82 6.37
N SER A 66 12.06 -4.55 6.30
CA SER A 66 11.20 -3.42 6.65
C SER A 66 9.98 -3.29 5.76
N ILE A 67 10.05 -3.72 4.49
CA ILE A 67 8.93 -3.68 3.54
C ILE A 67 7.82 -4.64 3.97
N ASP A 68 8.17 -5.89 4.29
CA ASP A 68 7.22 -6.91 4.72
C ASP A 68 6.63 -6.58 6.09
N ILE A 69 7.43 -6.01 7.00
CA ILE A 69 6.92 -5.51 8.29
C ILE A 69 5.88 -4.40 8.05
N ALA A 70 6.21 -3.41 7.23
CA ALA A 70 5.33 -2.28 6.97
C ALA A 70 4.06 -2.72 6.23
N ALA A 71 4.16 -3.64 5.27
CA ALA A 71 3.00 -4.24 4.60
C ALA A 71 2.12 -5.03 5.58
N MET A 72 2.72 -5.80 6.49
CA MET A 72 1.98 -6.56 7.49
C MET A 72 1.33 -5.67 8.55
N GLN A 73 1.98 -4.58 8.97
CA GLN A 73 1.40 -3.63 9.93
C GLN A 73 0.11 -2.98 9.43
N GLN A 74 -0.11 -2.91 8.11
CA GLN A 74 -1.37 -2.45 7.53
C GLN A 74 -2.56 -3.37 7.82
N ILE A 75 -2.32 -4.67 8.08
CA ILE A 75 -3.37 -5.66 8.40
C ILE A 75 -3.29 -6.20 9.84
N LYS A 76 -2.11 -6.12 10.47
CA LYS A 76 -1.82 -6.54 11.85
C LYS A 76 -1.14 -5.38 12.60
N PRO A 77 -1.87 -4.30 12.93
CA PRO A 77 -1.30 -3.08 13.51
C PRO A 77 -0.64 -3.31 14.88
N GLU A 78 -0.95 -4.40 15.59
CA GLU A 78 -0.34 -4.81 16.86
C GLU A 78 1.15 -5.18 16.75
N LEU A 79 1.64 -5.45 15.54
CA LEU A 79 3.06 -5.71 15.32
C LEU A 79 3.90 -4.48 15.66
N ALA A 80 4.86 -4.67 16.55
CA ALA A 80 5.76 -3.61 17.01
C ALA A 80 7.18 -3.88 16.54
N ILE A 81 7.80 -2.86 15.94
CA ILE A 81 9.23 -2.87 15.62
C ILE A 81 10.00 -2.66 16.92
N ALA A 82 10.97 -3.53 17.18
CA ALA A 82 11.84 -3.42 18.34
C ALA A 82 13.02 -2.48 18.06
N PHE A 83 13.85 -2.81 17.08
CA PHE A 83 15.01 -2.04 16.63
C PHE A 83 15.49 -2.62 15.29
N ASP A 84 16.26 -1.82 14.54
CA ASP A 84 16.91 -2.26 13.30
C ASP A 84 18.18 -3.05 13.62
N ILE A 85 18.41 -4.14 12.88
CA ILE A 85 19.58 -5.02 13.07
C ILE A 85 20.76 -4.57 12.21
N THR A 86 20.46 -3.93 11.09
CA THR A 86 21.42 -3.40 10.11
C THR A 86 20.89 -2.07 9.59
N ASP A 87 21.78 -1.13 9.26
CA ASP A 87 21.37 0.21 8.80
C ASP A 87 20.73 0.15 7.40
N GLU A 88 21.39 -0.47 6.43
CA GLU A 88 20.87 -0.64 5.06
C GLU A 88 21.32 -1.98 4.46
N ALA A 89 20.41 -2.64 3.76
CA ALA A 89 20.70 -3.84 2.98
C ALA A 89 20.49 -3.55 1.49
N ASN A 90 21.56 -3.74 0.71
CA ASN A 90 21.49 -3.59 -0.74
C ASN A 90 20.77 -4.79 -1.38
N VAL A 91 19.91 -4.50 -2.35
CA VAL A 91 19.29 -5.53 -3.19
C VAL A 91 20.23 -5.82 -4.35
N HIS A 92 20.61 -7.09 -4.52
CA HIS A 92 21.55 -7.52 -5.55
C HIS A 92 20.91 -8.53 -6.50
N TRP A 93 21.26 -8.44 -7.78
CA TRP A 93 20.98 -9.51 -8.74
C TRP A 93 22.19 -10.44 -8.81
N TYR A 94 21.97 -11.72 -8.54
CA TYR A 94 23.02 -12.73 -8.61
C TYR A 94 23.09 -13.33 -10.02
N LEU A 95 24.30 -13.40 -10.56
CA LEU A 95 24.59 -14.07 -11.82
C LEU A 95 25.40 -15.34 -11.57
N PRO A 96 25.29 -16.37 -12.42
CA PRO A 96 26.19 -17.52 -12.37
C PRO A 96 27.65 -17.06 -12.47
N ASN A 97 28.56 -17.69 -11.72
CA ASN A 97 29.99 -17.35 -11.70
C ASN A 97 30.69 -17.35 -13.07
N LYS A 98 30.09 -18.00 -14.09
CA LYS A 98 30.56 -18.02 -15.48
C LYS A 98 29.53 -17.42 -16.44
N SER A 99 28.88 -16.34 -16.07
CA SER A 99 27.98 -15.62 -16.98
C SER A 99 28.77 -15.11 -18.20
N TYR A 100 28.20 -15.24 -19.40
CA TYR A 100 28.75 -14.68 -20.63
C TYR A 100 29.00 -13.18 -20.47
N HIS A 101 30.14 -12.70 -20.97
CA HIS A 101 30.55 -11.29 -20.85
C HIS A 101 29.47 -10.33 -21.41
N ASP A 102 28.79 -10.73 -22.48
CA ASP A 102 27.73 -9.93 -23.11
C ASP A 102 26.53 -9.69 -22.18
N LEU A 103 26.14 -10.68 -21.37
CA LEU A 103 25.05 -10.52 -20.41
C LEU A 103 25.44 -9.55 -19.28
N GLN A 104 26.68 -9.64 -18.79
CA GLN A 104 27.16 -8.71 -17.76
C GLN A 104 27.17 -7.27 -18.29
N THR A 105 27.72 -7.06 -19.48
CA THR A 105 27.76 -5.74 -20.12
C THR A 105 26.36 -5.18 -20.37
N ALA A 106 25.45 -6.00 -20.89
CA ALA A 106 24.06 -5.61 -21.11
C ALA A 106 23.36 -5.22 -19.79
N LEU A 107 23.61 -5.98 -18.72
CA LEU A 107 23.02 -5.71 -17.40
C LEU A 107 23.55 -4.41 -16.79
N LEU A 108 24.87 -4.15 -16.88
CA LEU A 108 25.46 -2.90 -16.40
C LEU A 108 24.91 -1.70 -17.17
N ASN A 109 24.79 -1.81 -18.50
CA ASN A 109 24.18 -0.75 -19.32
C ASN A 109 22.71 -0.52 -18.94
N PHE A 110 21.96 -1.59 -18.69
CA PHE A 110 20.58 -1.49 -18.21
C PHE A 110 20.51 -0.76 -16.86
N MET A 111 21.34 -1.14 -15.88
CA MET A 111 21.33 -0.52 -14.55
C MET A 111 21.70 0.97 -14.61
N ASN A 112 22.75 1.33 -15.35
CA ASN A 112 23.14 2.73 -15.56
C ASN A 112 22.01 3.54 -16.19
N ASN A 113 21.38 3.01 -17.25
CA ASN A 113 20.24 3.67 -17.88
C ASN A 113 19.03 3.75 -16.92
N ALA A 114 18.78 2.74 -16.11
CA ALA A 114 17.69 2.74 -15.13
C ALA A 114 17.89 3.78 -14.03
N GLU A 115 19.14 4.04 -13.62
CA GLU A 115 19.49 5.13 -12.70
C GLU A 115 19.36 6.50 -13.38
N GLU A 116 19.95 6.69 -14.56
CA GLU A 116 19.94 7.96 -15.30
C GLU A 116 18.51 8.42 -15.67
N THR A 117 17.65 7.47 -16.04
CA THR A 117 16.24 7.75 -16.37
C THR A 117 15.33 7.86 -15.15
N GLY A 118 15.83 7.55 -13.95
CA GLY A 118 15.03 7.47 -12.73
C GLY A 118 14.01 6.32 -12.73
N LEU A 119 14.19 5.29 -13.56
CA LEU A 119 13.31 4.11 -13.60
C LEU A 119 13.23 3.44 -12.22
N LEU A 120 14.35 3.28 -11.52
CA LEU A 120 14.36 2.67 -10.19
C LEU A 120 13.56 3.48 -9.17
N ASP A 121 13.68 4.80 -9.19
CA ASP A 121 12.91 5.69 -8.32
C ASP A 121 11.40 5.58 -8.60
N ASN A 122 11.03 5.50 -9.88
CA ASN A 122 9.63 5.31 -10.29
C ASN A 122 9.08 3.95 -9.85
N LEU A 123 9.85 2.88 -9.99
CA LEU A 123 9.47 1.55 -9.51
C LEU A 123 9.33 1.54 -7.98
N LYS A 124 10.31 2.13 -7.27
CA LYS A 124 10.27 2.25 -5.81
C LYS A 124 9.05 3.04 -5.36
N GLU A 125 8.74 4.16 -5.99
CA GLU A 125 7.53 4.94 -5.71
C GLU A 125 6.26 4.12 -5.99
N LYS A 126 6.17 3.47 -7.16
CA LYS A 126 4.99 2.70 -7.58
C LYS A 126 4.66 1.58 -6.61
N TYR A 127 5.67 0.82 -6.18
CA TYR A 127 5.47 -0.38 -5.36
C TYR A 127 5.61 -0.15 -3.86
N LEU A 128 6.47 0.78 -3.43
CA LEU A 128 6.86 0.93 -2.02
C LEU A 128 6.53 2.31 -1.42
N GLY A 129 6.25 3.33 -2.23
CA GLY A 129 6.07 4.72 -1.78
C GLY A 129 4.97 4.90 -0.73
N HIS A 130 3.93 4.06 -0.78
CA HIS A 130 2.77 4.10 0.12
C HIS A 130 2.82 3.08 1.27
N ILE A 131 3.86 2.24 1.35
CA ILE A 131 3.91 1.13 2.33
C ILE A 131 4.44 1.59 3.69
N SER A 132 5.36 2.56 3.71
CA SER A 132 6.16 2.91 4.90
C SER A 132 5.47 3.85 5.91
N GLN A 133 4.33 4.46 5.57
CA GLN A 133 3.60 5.34 6.49
C GLN A 133 2.59 4.55 7.32
N PHE A 134 2.77 4.55 8.65
CA PHE A 134 1.93 3.81 9.58
C PHE A 134 1.38 4.71 10.69
N ASP A 135 0.05 4.79 10.77
CA ASP A 135 -0.68 5.32 11.94
C ASP A 135 -1.45 4.17 12.59
N TYR A 136 -1.05 3.80 13.80
CA TYR A 136 -1.63 2.69 14.55
C TYR A 136 -3.14 2.84 14.81
N VAL A 137 -3.59 4.05 15.18
CA VAL A 137 -4.98 4.29 15.61
C VAL A 137 -5.91 4.27 14.41
N ASP A 138 -5.51 4.95 13.33
CA ASP A 138 -6.23 4.95 12.05
C ASP A 138 -6.32 3.52 11.49
N THR A 139 -5.19 2.80 11.46
CA THR A 139 -5.14 1.44 10.88
C THR A 139 -6.05 0.46 11.62
N ARG A 140 -6.09 0.48 12.95
CA ARG A 140 -6.99 -0.40 13.72
C ARG A 140 -8.47 -0.11 13.44
N SER A 141 -8.84 1.17 13.42
CA SER A 141 -10.22 1.58 13.14
C SER A 141 -10.63 1.17 11.73
N TYR A 142 -9.70 1.31 10.79
CA TYR A 142 -9.90 0.89 9.42
C TYR A 142 -10.03 -0.62 9.25
N MET A 143 -9.19 -1.43 9.91
CA MET A 143 -9.31 -2.90 9.85
C MET A 143 -10.69 -3.35 10.36
N ASN A 144 -11.14 -2.76 11.47
CA ASN A 144 -12.48 -3.04 11.98
C ASN A 144 -13.58 -2.65 10.98
N ALA A 145 -13.40 -1.54 10.25
CA ALA A 145 -14.33 -1.14 9.20
C ALA A 145 -14.31 -2.10 7.99
N ILE A 146 -13.13 -2.61 7.58
CA ILE A 146 -13.02 -3.61 6.51
C ILE A 146 -13.80 -4.88 6.87
N GLU A 147 -13.70 -5.32 8.11
CA GLU A 147 -14.39 -6.52 8.60
C GLU A 147 -15.91 -6.32 8.71
N ASN A 148 -16.35 -5.18 9.24
CA ASN A 148 -17.74 -5.01 9.70
C ASN A 148 -18.60 -4.08 8.84
N THR A 149 -17.99 -3.19 8.06
CA THR A 149 -18.69 -2.15 7.28
C THR A 149 -18.56 -2.36 5.78
N LEU A 150 -17.34 -2.60 5.28
CA LEU A 150 -17.09 -2.77 3.85
C LEU A 150 -17.98 -3.83 3.17
N PRO A 151 -18.29 -5.00 3.78
CA PRO A 151 -19.12 -6.01 3.13
C PRO A 151 -20.53 -5.53 2.75
N GLN A 152 -21.03 -4.47 3.42
CA GLN A 152 -22.34 -3.88 3.10
C GLN A 152 -22.31 -3.08 1.78
N TYR A 153 -21.15 -2.56 1.39
CA TYR A 153 -20.97 -1.67 0.24
C TYR A 153 -20.10 -2.25 -0.87
N SER A 154 -19.30 -3.29 -0.62
CA SER A 154 -18.44 -3.93 -1.63
C SER A 154 -19.21 -4.35 -2.90
N PRO A 155 -20.46 -4.87 -2.85
CA PRO A 155 -21.19 -5.20 -4.07
C PRO A 155 -21.52 -3.96 -4.91
N LEU A 156 -21.69 -2.79 -4.29
CA LEU A 156 -21.92 -1.53 -5.00
C LEU A 156 -20.63 -1.03 -5.64
N PHE A 157 -19.50 -1.10 -4.92
CA PHE A 157 -18.20 -0.73 -5.49
C PHE A 157 -17.88 -1.61 -6.70
N GLU A 158 -18.08 -2.93 -6.61
CA GLU A 158 -17.89 -3.87 -7.72
C GLU A 158 -18.82 -3.57 -8.91
N LYS A 159 -20.10 -3.31 -8.63
CA LYS A 159 -21.11 -3.00 -9.65
C LYS A 159 -20.77 -1.73 -10.46
N TYR A 160 -20.21 -0.71 -9.80
CA TYR A 160 -19.91 0.58 -10.40
C TYR A 160 -18.43 0.82 -10.68
N GLN A 161 -17.59 -0.22 -10.64
CA GLN A 161 -16.13 -0.05 -10.74
C GLN A 161 -15.64 0.49 -12.09
N GLY A 162 -16.38 0.24 -13.17
CA GLY A 162 -15.94 0.62 -14.51
C GLY A 162 -14.63 -0.06 -14.89
N GLU A 163 -13.63 0.74 -15.28
CA GLU A 163 -12.26 0.25 -15.57
C GLU A 163 -11.34 0.27 -14.34
N LEU A 164 -11.82 0.81 -13.22
CA LEU A 164 -11.06 0.88 -11.97
C LEU A 164 -11.23 -0.40 -11.16
N ASP A 165 -10.25 -0.66 -10.30
CA ASP A 165 -10.39 -1.68 -9.26
C ASP A 165 -11.43 -1.23 -8.23
N TRP A 166 -12.42 -2.07 -7.91
CA TRP A 166 -13.43 -1.75 -6.90
C TRP A 166 -12.83 -1.41 -5.54
N ARG A 167 -11.67 -1.99 -5.18
CA ARG A 167 -10.95 -1.74 -3.92
C ARG A 167 -10.39 -0.33 -3.88
N LEU A 168 -10.06 0.24 -5.03
CA LEU A 168 -9.70 1.65 -5.12
C LEU A 168 -10.91 2.55 -4.86
N LEU A 169 -12.07 2.24 -5.44
CA LEU A 169 -13.29 3.02 -5.16
C LEU A 169 -13.69 2.93 -3.69
N ALA A 170 -13.58 1.74 -3.09
CA ALA A 170 -13.78 1.56 -1.66
C ALA A 170 -12.80 2.40 -0.84
N ALA A 171 -11.51 2.42 -1.21
CA ALA A 171 -10.50 3.23 -0.53
C ALA A 171 -10.77 4.74 -0.64
N VAL A 172 -11.22 5.22 -1.82
CA VAL A 172 -11.67 6.61 -2.01
C VAL A 172 -12.84 6.92 -1.08
N ALA A 173 -13.86 6.06 -1.06
CA ALA A 173 -15.03 6.24 -0.21
C ALA A 173 -14.68 6.26 1.29
N TYR A 174 -13.72 5.45 1.71
CA TYR A 174 -13.24 5.45 3.09
C TYR A 174 -12.52 6.76 3.42
N GLN A 175 -11.63 7.24 2.54
CA GLN A 175 -10.97 8.53 2.73
C GLN A 175 -11.97 9.69 2.80
N GLU A 176 -13.07 9.62 2.06
CA GLU A 176 -14.08 10.68 2.03
C GLU A 176 -14.99 10.69 3.27
N SER A 177 -15.46 9.52 3.71
CA SER A 177 -16.55 9.42 4.70
C SER A 177 -16.37 8.32 5.74
N HIS A 178 -15.29 7.55 5.70
CA HIS A 178 -15.16 6.29 6.46
C HIS A 178 -16.31 5.31 6.17
N TRP A 179 -16.82 5.34 4.93
CA TRP A 179 -18.02 4.62 4.49
C TRP A 179 -19.33 5.04 5.15
N ASP A 180 -19.41 6.24 5.74
CA ASP A 180 -20.65 6.79 6.28
C ASP A 180 -21.52 7.41 5.16
N PRO A 181 -22.69 6.83 4.83
CA PRO A 181 -23.57 7.36 3.80
C PRO A 181 -24.27 8.65 4.21
N ASP A 182 -24.33 8.96 5.51
CA ASP A 182 -24.95 10.17 6.05
C ASP A 182 -23.92 11.27 6.34
N ALA A 183 -22.65 11.07 5.96
CA ALA A 183 -21.58 12.03 6.16
C ALA A 183 -21.94 13.41 5.58
N THR A 184 -21.70 14.45 6.37
CA THR A 184 -21.88 15.84 5.94
C THR A 184 -20.71 16.71 6.39
N SER A 185 -20.39 17.72 5.58
CA SER A 185 -19.35 18.69 5.89
C SER A 185 -19.90 20.12 5.92
N PRO A 186 -19.30 21.03 6.71
CA PRO A 186 -19.56 22.47 6.64
C PRO A 186 -19.39 23.07 5.23
N THR A 187 -18.54 22.47 4.38
CA THR A 187 -18.32 22.91 3.00
C THR A 187 -19.42 22.46 2.03
N GLY A 188 -20.40 21.67 2.50
CA GLY A 188 -21.59 21.31 1.74
C GLY A 188 -21.49 20.03 0.91
N VAL A 189 -20.36 19.32 0.96
CA VAL A 189 -20.23 17.93 0.47
C VAL A 189 -21.01 16.96 1.36
N ARG A 190 -21.54 15.88 0.77
CA ARG A 190 -22.36 14.87 1.48
C ARG A 190 -22.22 13.47 0.88
N GLY A 191 -22.48 12.48 1.72
CA GLY A 191 -22.60 11.09 1.31
C GLY A 191 -21.30 10.31 1.39
N ILE A 192 -21.40 9.02 1.09
CA ILE A 192 -20.27 8.08 1.16
C ILE A 192 -19.09 8.46 0.24
N MET A 193 -19.36 9.16 -0.86
CA MET A 193 -18.33 9.72 -1.77
C MET A 193 -18.17 11.24 -1.65
N MET A 194 -18.75 11.87 -0.62
CA MET A 194 -18.63 13.32 -0.34
C MET A 194 -18.81 14.22 -1.57
N LEU A 195 -19.92 14.02 -2.30
CA LEU A 195 -20.17 14.74 -3.55
C LEU A 195 -20.66 16.17 -3.27
N THR A 196 -20.12 17.14 -4.03
CA THR A 196 -20.66 18.51 -4.05
C THR A 196 -22.06 18.54 -4.70
N LYS A 197 -22.82 19.62 -4.49
CA LYS A 197 -24.09 19.83 -5.21
C LYS A 197 -23.89 19.90 -6.72
N ASN A 198 -22.83 20.56 -7.18
CA ASN A 198 -22.54 20.71 -8.61
C ASN A 198 -22.20 19.36 -9.24
N THR A 199 -21.38 18.55 -8.55
CA THR A 199 -21.05 17.19 -9.00
C THR A 199 -22.32 16.33 -9.07
N ALA A 200 -23.17 16.37 -8.04
CA ALA A 200 -24.42 15.62 -8.03
C ALA A 200 -25.36 16.01 -9.18
N GLN A 201 -25.47 17.31 -9.49
CA GLN A 201 -26.24 17.79 -10.63
C GLN A 201 -25.64 17.33 -11.95
N HIS A 202 -24.32 17.41 -12.10
CA HIS A 202 -23.62 16.98 -13.31
C HIS A 202 -23.77 15.47 -13.55
N MET A 203 -23.71 14.67 -12.48
CA MET A 203 -23.92 13.22 -12.48
C MET A 203 -25.41 12.81 -12.43
N LYS A 204 -26.33 13.78 -12.43
CA LYS A 204 -27.79 13.56 -12.47
C LYS A 204 -28.32 12.66 -11.35
N ILE A 205 -27.78 12.77 -10.14
CA ILE A 205 -28.30 12.08 -8.95
C ILE A 205 -29.24 12.98 -8.15
N SER A 206 -30.27 12.40 -7.55
CA SER A 206 -31.28 13.12 -6.78
C SER A 206 -30.97 13.13 -5.29
N ASP A 207 -30.28 12.10 -4.79
CA ASP A 207 -29.92 11.96 -3.38
C ASP A 207 -28.44 11.60 -3.21
N ARG A 208 -27.71 12.46 -2.49
CA ARG A 208 -26.28 12.25 -2.18
C ARG A 208 -26.07 11.35 -0.98
N THR A 209 -27.05 11.17 -0.09
CA THR A 209 -26.94 10.28 1.08
C THR A 209 -27.38 8.86 0.77
N ASN A 210 -28.00 8.63 -0.40
CA ASN A 210 -28.23 7.28 -0.91
C ASN A 210 -26.87 6.64 -1.31
N PRO A 211 -26.45 5.51 -0.69
CA PRO A 211 -25.14 4.92 -0.95
C PRO A 211 -24.93 4.54 -2.41
N GLU A 212 -25.93 3.91 -3.04
CA GLU A 212 -25.84 3.46 -4.43
C GLU A 212 -25.68 4.64 -5.41
N GLN A 213 -26.49 5.68 -5.26
CA GLN A 213 -26.38 6.88 -6.10
C GLN A 213 -25.05 7.60 -5.88
N SER A 214 -24.61 7.74 -4.63
CA SER A 214 -23.34 8.39 -4.30
C SER A 214 -22.14 7.63 -4.84
N ILE A 215 -22.08 6.30 -4.66
CA ILE A 215 -20.98 5.45 -5.17
C ILE A 215 -20.94 5.50 -6.69
N LYS A 216 -22.08 5.34 -7.35
CA LYS A 216 -22.19 5.43 -8.81
C LYS A 216 -21.65 6.77 -9.31
N ALA A 217 -22.15 7.89 -8.79
CA ALA A 217 -21.75 9.22 -9.23
C ALA A 217 -20.29 9.54 -8.90
N GLY A 218 -19.77 9.08 -7.76
CA GLY A 218 -18.35 9.22 -7.43
C GLY A 218 -17.45 8.47 -8.40
N SER A 219 -17.83 7.24 -8.77
CA SER A 219 -17.13 6.46 -9.79
C SER A 219 -17.18 7.14 -11.16
N GLU A 220 -18.37 7.53 -11.63
CA GLU A 220 -18.54 8.23 -12.93
C GLU A 220 -17.74 9.53 -12.98
N TYR A 221 -17.70 10.28 -11.88
CA TYR A 221 -16.91 11.51 -11.79
C TYR A 221 -15.39 11.24 -11.86
N LEU A 222 -14.90 10.18 -11.20
CA LEU A 222 -13.49 9.77 -11.32
C LEU A 222 -13.13 9.36 -12.75
N HIS A 223 -13.97 8.57 -13.42
CA HIS A 223 -13.76 8.20 -14.81
C HIS A 223 -13.75 9.43 -15.74
N TRP A 224 -14.65 10.39 -15.49
CA TRP A 224 -14.64 11.66 -16.21
C TRP A 224 -13.34 12.43 -15.99
N LEU A 225 -12.84 12.51 -14.75
CA LEU A 225 -11.56 13.16 -14.46
C LEU A 225 -10.40 12.48 -15.19
N ILE A 226 -10.35 11.15 -15.21
CA ILE A 226 -9.36 10.37 -15.97
C ILE A 226 -9.44 10.72 -17.46
N SER A 227 -10.65 10.84 -18.02
CA SER A 227 -10.84 11.16 -19.43
C SER A 227 -10.44 12.61 -19.79
N GLN A 228 -10.26 13.51 -18.81
CA GLN A 228 -9.74 14.86 -19.05
C GLN A 228 -8.21 14.91 -19.10
N LEU A 229 -7.53 13.82 -18.73
CA LEU A 229 -6.07 13.75 -18.70
C LEU A 229 -5.50 13.39 -20.08
N PRO A 230 -4.36 13.97 -20.48
CA PRO A 230 -3.77 13.70 -21.78
C PRO A 230 -3.29 12.25 -21.89
N GLU A 231 -3.28 11.75 -23.14
CA GLU A 231 -2.78 10.40 -23.46
C GLU A 231 -1.28 10.22 -23.24
N SER A 232 -0.53 11.30 -23.02
CA SER A 232 0.89 11.23 -22.67
C SER A 232 1.15 10.74 -21.25
N ILE A 233 0.13 10.72 -20.38
CA ILE A 233 0.21 10.10 -19.05
C ILE A 233 -0.12 8.60 -19.21
N GLU A 234 0.76 7.76 -18.67
CA GLU A 234 0.59 6.31 -18.64
C GLU A 234 -0.78 5.91 -18.08
N LYS A 235 -1.46 4.97 -18.73
CA LYS A 235 -2.85 4.62 -18.43
C LYS A 235 -3.03 4.24 -16.96
N GLU A 236 -2.09 3.48 -16.41
CA GLU A 236 -2.13 3.00 -15.03
C GLU A 236 -1.82 4.09 -14.00
N GLU A 237 -1.23 5.23 -14.42
CA GLU A 237 -0.92 6.36 -13.55
C GLU A 237 -1.97 7.46 -13.58
N LYS A 238 -2.78 7.55 -14.65
CA LYS A 238 -3.85 8.56 -14.79
C LYS A 238 -4.76 8.65 -13.57
N ILE A 239 -4.98 7.54 -12.89
CA ILE A 239 -5.79 7.51 -11.66
C ILE A 239 -5.21 8.38 -10.54
N TRP A 240 -3.89 8.42 -10.34
CA TRP A 240 -3.28 9.23 -9.29
C TRP A 240 -3.43 10.72 -9.55
N PHE A 241 -3.32 11.12 -10.81
CA PHE A 241 -3.63 12.47 -11.26
C PHE A 241 -5.11 12.80 -11.07
N ALA A 242 -6.01 11.88 -11.45
CA ALA A 242 -7.44 12.08 -11.28
C ALA A 242 -7.84 12.24 -9.80
N LEU A 243 -7.21 11.52 -8.87
CA LEU A 243 -7.44 11.69 -7.42
C LEU A 243 -6.99 13.06 -6.91
N VAL A 244 -5.87 13.61 -7.41
CA VAL A 244 -5.50 15.01 -7.13
C VAL A 244 -6.58 15.96 -7.64
N ALA A 245 -7.04 15.78 -8.87
CA ALA A 245 -8.12 16.61 -9.43
C ALA A 245 -9.46 16.43 -8.71
N TYR A 246 -9.73 15.25 -8.14
CA TYR A 246 -10.91 15.00 -7.32
C TYR A 246 -10.86 15.85 -6.03
N ASN A 247 -9.69 15.90 -5.38
CA ASN A 247 -9.50 16.58 -4.11
C ASN A 247 -9.39 18.11 -4.24
N ILE A 248 -8.53 18.61 -5.13
CA ILE A 248 -8.27 20.05 -5.29
C ILE A 248 -8.75 20.63 -6.62
N GLY A 249 -9.39 19.85 -7.49
CA GLY A 249 -9.91 20.33 -8.76
C GLY A 249 -8.91 20.22 -9.93
N LEU A 250 -9.44 19.99 -11.13
CA LEU A 250 -8.66 19.81 -12.37
C LEU A 250 -7.77 21.02 -12.71
N GLY A 251 -8.22 22.24 -12.41
CA GLY A 251 -7.43 23.45 -12.66
C GLY A 251 -6.10 23.45 -11.89
N HIS A 252 -6.15 23.11 -10.60
CA HIS A 252 -4.95 23.06 -9.76
C HIS A 252 -4.06 21.86 -10.11
N LEU A 253 -4.62 20.74 -10.57
CA LEU A 253 -3.80 19.66 -11.14
C LEU A 253 -3.03 20.13 -12.39
N ILE A 254 -3.69 20.88 -13.30
CA ILE A 254 -3.03 21.43 -14.49
C ILE A 254 -1.88 22.36 -14.08
N ASP A 255 -2.08 23.17 -13.05
CA ASP A 255 -1.03 24.03 -12.50
C ASP A 255 0.10 23.24 -11.85
N ALA A 256 -0.17 22.12 -11.17
CA ALA A 256 0.85 21.21 -10.66
C ALA A 256 1.73 20.66 -11.79
N ARG A 257 1.12 20.20 -12.89
CA ARG A 257 1.83 19.70 -14.07
C ARG A 257 2.69 20.79 -14.71
N ARG A 258 2.15 22.01 -14.87
CA ARG A 258 2.91 23.16 -15.39
C ARG A 258 4.08 23.52 -14.49
N LEU A 259 3.88 23.54 -13.17
CA LEU A 259 4.93 23.81 -12.21
C LEU A 259 6.04 22.77 -12.33
N THR A 260 5.69 21.47 -12.43
CA THR A 260 6.67 20.40 -12.65
C THR A 260 7.49 20.61 -13.91
N GLN A 261 6.85 20.95 -15.03
CA GLN A 261 7.57 21.26 -16.27
C GLN A 261 8.51 22.47 -16.12
N ASN A 262 8.07 23.53 -15.43
CA ASN A 262 8.87 24.73 -15.19
C ASN A 262 10.09 24.46 -14.30
N LEU A 263 9.99 23.47 -13.42
CA LEU A 263 11.07 23.00 -12.56
C LEU A 263 11.98 21.96 -13.26
N GLY A 264 11.74 21.68 -14.55
CA GLY A 264 12.53 20.73 -15.34
C GLY A 264 12.15 19.27 -15.15
N GLY A 265 11.09 18.97 -14.41
CA GLY A 265 10.56 17.60 -14.26
C GLY A 265 9.61 17.20 -15.38
N ASN A 266 9.33 15.91 -15.48
CA ASN A 266 8.34 15.38 -16.42
C ASN A 266 6.91 15.60 -15.87
N PRO A 267 6.05 16.41 -16.52
CA PRO A 267 4.68 16.68 -16.06
C PRO A 267 3.71 15.51 -16.21
N ASP A 268 4.13 14.44 -16.87
CA ASP A 268 3.34 13.22 -17.11
C ASP A 268 3.78 12.05 -16.24
N ASN A 269 4.87 12.22 -15.49
CA ASN A 269 5.34 11.23 -14.53
C ASN A 269 4.76 11.52 -13.13
N TRP A 270 4.09 10.53 -12.54
CA TRP A 270 3.44 10.71 -11.25
C TRP A 270 4.42 11.14 -10.14
N LEU A 271 5.58 10.49 -10.02
CA LEU A 271 6.57 10.81 -8.97
C LEU A 271 7.04 12.27 -9.04
N ASN A 272 7.26 12.78 -10.25
CA ASN A 272 7.70 14.17 -10.48
C ASN A 272 6.60 15.16 -10.05
N VAL A 273 5.35 14.90 -10.46
CA VAL A 273 4.21 15.77 -10.13
C VAL A 273 3.88 15.71 -8.63
N LYS A 274 3.87 14.51 -8.05
CA LYS A 274 3.66 14.26 -6.61
C LYS A 274 4.61 15.09 -5.75
N LYS A 275 5.91 15.11 -6.06
CA LYS A 275 6.93 15.89 -5.33
C LYS A 275 6.65 17.40 -5.31
N ASN A 276 5.98 17.92 -6.35
CA ASN A 276 5.72 19.35 -6.50
C ASN A 276 4.34 19.79 -6.00
N LEU A 277 3.44 18.87 -5.63
CA LEU A 277 2.12 19.23 -5.11
C LEU A 277 2.18 20.19 -3.91
N PRO A 278 3.02 19.98 -2.87
CA PRO A 278 3.08 20.90 -1.73
C PRO A 278 3.48 22.33 -2.12
N LEU A 279 4.23 22.49 -3.20
CA LEU A 279 4.73 23.78 -3.68
C LEU A 279 3.59 24.71 -4.16
N LEU A 280 2.41 24.16 -4.48
CA LEU A 280 1.21 24.93 -4.83
C LEU A 280 0.71 25.85 -3.70
N ALA A 281 1.14 25.60 -2.46
CA ALA A 281 0.81 26.43 -1.31
C ALA A 281 1.82 27.57 -1.11
N GLU A 282 2.96 27.56 -1.80
CA GLU A 282 4.03 28.54 -1.60
C GLU A 282 3.90 29.73 -2.55
N LYS A 283 3.87 30.94 -1.98
CA LYS A 283 3.65 32.20 -2.73
C LYS A 283 4.59 32.40 -3.91
N ARG A 284 5.85 32.02 -3.77
CA ARG A 284 6.85 32.13 -4.85
C ARG A 284 6.50 31.32 -6.10
N TYR A 285 5.74 30.25 -5.95
CA TYR A 285 5.28 29.41 -7.05
C TYR A 285 3.86 29.80 -7.48
N TYR A 286 2.89 29.78 -6.54
CA TYR A 286 1.48 29.93 -6.92
C TYR A 286 1.14 31.28 -7.54
N SER A 287 1.91 32.35 -7.27
CA SER A 287 1.65 33.66 -7.86
C SER A 287 1.84 33.70 -9.37
N GLN A 288 2.53 32.72 -9.94
CA GLN A 288 2.76 32.58 -11.38
C GLN A 288 1.82 31.56 -12.05
N LEU A 289 1.01 30.87 -11.26
CA LEU A 289 0.10 29.82 -11.71
C LEU A 289 -1.28 30.39 -12.01
N LYS A 290 -2.01 29.79 -12.97
CA LYS A 290 -3.26 30.34 -13.50
C LYS A 290 -4.38 30.35 -12.45
N TYR A 291 -4.47 29.29 -11.67
CA TYR A 291 -5.51 29.08 -10.66
C TYR A 291 -5.04 29.49 -9.26
N GLY A 292 -3.77 29.85 -9.10
CA GLY A 292 -3.22 30.43 -7.87
C GLY A 292 -3.04 29.41 -6.75
N TYR A 293 -3.21 29.86 -5.51
CA TYR A 293 -2.98 29.06 -4.30
C TYR A 293 -3.84 27.80 -4.27
N ALA A 294 -3.22 26.67 -3.96
CA ALA A 294 -3.92 25.44 -3.61
C ALA A 294 -3.23 24.73 -2.44
N ARG A 295 -4.00 23.98 -1.67
CA ARG A 295 -3.49 23.12 -0.60
C ARG A 295 -2.98 21.81 -1.18
N GLY A 296 -1.98 21.86 -2.04
CA GLY A 296 -1.47 20.66 -2.70
C GLY A 296 -0.85 19.64 -1.74
N TYR A 297 -0.46 20.05 -0.51
CA TYR A 297 -0.08 19.11 0.55
C TYR A 297 -1.26 18.25 1.03
N GLU A 298 -2.51 18.77 1.04
CA GLU A 298 -3.70 17.97 1.35
C GLU A 298 -3.94 16.94 0.22
N ALA A 299 -3.81 17.34 -1.05
CA ALA A 299 -3.93 16.44 -2.19
C ALA A 299 -2.87 15.33 -2.20
N TYR A 300 -1.62 15.68 -1.83
CA TYR A 300 -0.55 14.70 -1.65
C TYR A 300 -0.96 13.63 -0.62
N GLN A 301 -1.39 14.06 0.57
CA GLN A 301 -1.78 13.14 1.64
C GLN A 301 -3.02 12.32 1.26
N TYR A 302 -3.99 12.95 0.57
CA TYR A 302 -5.20 12.30 0.09
C TYR A 302 -4.88 11.10 -0.81
N VAL A 303 -4.00 11.25 -1.79
CA VAL A 303 -3.61 10.14 -2.69
C VAL A 303 -2.85 9.04 -1.94
N GLU A 304 -1.92 9.41 -1.05
CA GLU A 304 -1.14 8.44 -0.29
C GLU A 304 -2.01 7.63 0.69
N ASN A 305 -2.98 8.26 1.32
CA ASN A 305 -3.97 7.57 2.15
C ASN A 305 -4.80 6.58 1.34
N ILE A 306 -5.32 6.98 0.17
CA ILE A 306 -6.10 6.09 -0.70
C ILE A 306 -5.26 4.88 -1.13
N ARG A 307 -3.98 5.08 -1.48
CA ARG A 307 -3.08 3.98 -1.80
C ARG A 307 -2.92 3.04 -0.60
N ARG A 308 -2.69 3.57 0.60
CA ARG A 308 -2.59 2.75 1.82
C ARG A 308 -3.88 1.98 2.08
N TYR A 309 -5.03 2.64 1.98
CA TYR A 309 -6.34 2.04 2.18
C TYR A 309 -6.64 0.93 1.17
N MET A 310 -6.34 1.14 -0.10
CA MET A 310 -6.49 0.13 -1.16
C MET A 310 -5.61 -1.09 -0.89
N ASN A 311 -4.33 -0.89 -0.59
CA ASN A 311 -3.40 -2.00 -0.32
C ASN A 311 -3.79 -2.81 0.90
N SER A 312 -4.30 -2.15 1.93
CA SER A 312 -4.81 -2.81 3.13
C SER A 312 -6.00 -3.72 2.81
N ILE A 313 -6.96 -3.28 1.98
CA ILE A 313 -8.08 -4.12 1.51
C ILE A 313 -7.56 -5.32 0.72
N VAL A 314 -6.65 -5.09 -0.23
CA VAL A 314 -6.04 -6.15 -1.06
C VAL A 314 -5.34 -7.18 -0.17
N ASN A 315 -4.50 -6.73 0.76
CA ASN A 315 -3.75 -7.60 1.65
C ASN A 315 -4.66 -8.35 2.63
N TYR A 316 -5.69 -7.69 3.16
CA TYR A 316 -6.67 -8.32 4.04
C TYR A 316 -7.34 -9.51 3.33
N HIS A 317 -7.89 -9.30 2.12
CA HIS A 317 -8.52 -10.38 1.37
C HIS A 317 -7.53 -11.48 0.98
N ARG A 318 -6.32 -11.15 0.53
CA ARG A 318 -5.29 -12.13 0.18
C ARG A 318 -4.92 -13.03 1.37
N VAL A 319 -4.76 -12.45 2.56
CA VAL A 319 -4.45 -13.22 3.77
C VAL A 319 -5.62 -14.11 4.19
N GLN A 320 -6.85 -13.61 4.11
CA GLN A 320 -8.05 -14.39 4.41
C GLN A 320 -8.24 -15.58 3.45
N GLU A 321 -8.02 -15.37 2.15
CA GLU A 321 -8.06 -16.43 1.14
C GLU A 321 -7.00 -17.50 1.41
N ASN A 322 -5.75 -17.10 1.66
CA ASN A 322 -4.67 -18.03 1.96
C ASN A 322 -4.92 -18.85 3.23
N GLN A 323 -5.44 -18.22 4.29
CA GLN A 323 -5.82 -18.92 5.53
C GLN A 323 -6.92 -19.96 5.27
N THR A 324 -7.96 -19.57 4.53
CA THR A 324 -9.08 -20.47 4.18
C THR A 324 -8.62 -21.66 3.33
N THR A 325 -7.75 -21.43 2.34
CA THR A 325 -7.18 -22.50 1.51
C THR A 325 -6.32 -23.46 2.33
N ASN A 326 -5.50 -22.96 3.23
CA ASN A 326 -4.67 -23.78 4.11
C ASN A 326 -5.51 -24.60 5.09
N ASP A 327 -6.55 -24.02 5.68
CA ASP A 327 -7.46 -24.74 6.57
C ASP A 327 -8.23 -25.85 5.84
N ASN A 328 -8.69 -25.59 4.61
CA ASN A 328 -9.35 -26.60 3.78
C ASN A 328 -8.39 -27.74 3.41
N ALA A 329 -7.16 -27.45 3.01
CA ALA A 329 -6.14 -28.46 2.69
C ALA A 329 -5.75 -29.32 3.91
N ASN A 330 -5.66 -28.71 5.09
CA ASN A 330 -5.40 -29.41 6.35
C ASN A 330 -6.58 -30.32 6.74
N ASN A 331 -7.82 -29.85 6.57
CA ASN A 331 -9.02 -30.63 6.84
C ASN A 331 -9.15 -31.82 5.88
N GLU A 332 -8.91 -31.65 4.58
CA GLU A 332 -8.91 -32.75 3.61
C GLU A 332 -7.83 -33.80 3.92
N SER A 333 -6.65 -33.36 4.34
CA SER A 333 -5.56 -34.26 4.75
C SER A 333 -5.90 -35.02 6.03
N ALA A 334 -6.56 -34.38 7.00
CA ALA A 334 -7.02 -35.02 8.23
C ALA A 334 -8.13 -36.05 7.96
N VAL A 335 -9.05 -35.76 7.04
CA VAL A 335 -10.11 -36.70 6.63
C VAL A 335 -9.51 -37.93 5.93
N LYS A 336 -8.58 -37.75 4.99
CA LYS A 336 -7.87 -38.88 4.34
C LYS A 336 -7.11 -39.75 5.34
N ASN A 337 -6.40 -39.16 6.29
CA ASN A 337 -5.70 -39.92 7.33
C ASN A 337 -6.66 -40.72 8.20
N LEU A 338 -7.87 -40.21 8.48
CA LEU A 338 -8.90 -40.93 9.25
C LEU A 338 -9.54 -42.08 8.45
N GLU A 339 -9.64 -41.95 7.13
CA GLU A 339 -10.11 -43.02 6.24
C GLU A 339 -9.07 -44.14 6.10
N GLU A 340 -7.78 -43.81 5.93
CA GLU A 340 -6.69 -44.79 5.89
C GLU A 340 -6.53 -45.55 7.23
N ILE A 341 -6.80 -44.89 8.37
CA ILE A 341 -6.78 -45.55 9.70
C ILE A 341 -7.97 -46.51 9.87
N LYS A 342 -9.10 -46.28 9.18
CA LYS A 342 -10.24 -47.19 9.19
C LYS A 342 -10.02 -48.40 8.26
N GLU A 343 -9.44 -48.19 7.08
CA GLU A 343 -9.15 -49.29 6.14
C GLU A 343 -8.05 -50.25 6.64
N ASN A 344 -7.16 -49.80 7.53
CA ASN A 344 -6.12 -50.65 8.14
C ASN A 344 -6.56 -51.38 9.43
N LYS A 345 -7.85 -51.30 9.81
CA LYS A 345 -8.41 -51.96 11.01
C LYS A 345 -9.40 -53.08 10.71
N ASP A 346 -9.71 -53.32 9.44
CA ASP A 346 -10.42 -54.50 8.94
C ASP A 346 -9.44 -55.43 8.19
#